data_AF-A0A850BY28-F1
#
_entry.id   AF-A0A850BY28-F1
#
_cell.length_a   1.000
_cell.length_b   1.000
_cell.length_c   1.000
_cell.angle_alpha   90.00
_cell.angle_beta   90.00
_cell.angle_gamma   90.00
#
_symmetry.space_group_name_H-M   'P 1'
#
loop_
_entity.id
_entity.type
_entity.pdbx_description
1 polymer ?
#
loop_
_entity_poly.entity_id
_entity_poly.type
_entity_poly.pdbx_seq_one_letter_code
_entity_poly.pdbx_strand_id
1 'polypeptide(L)'
;MGCPQGKCFVRLQSNVNGKQSDECLVDTCPANAAFDNGKNACFCKEGFVPLAGACVTMADANASCGKAYSYQNGSCVAKTCPAGQQLNAGTGACENKAESDKAVAQNAGIVLKEGQGIGCPTGFTYVVNEAKEGACVPNELTCGTGTKYENGTCVAVGCAAGTVFDAKTGQCVKLKEGEVISVQAKLTAALGPDFCAPHAKNPAGFKVAPGGSQTIKVSVTVNVPGNAVDKTEAVTIKTTNVGGAELTPQVFPGVGNVQKQVNDQIIPSIRALGGKSNETSASAEVTCVIKRAPVQVVETHGGGV
;
A
#
# COMPACT_ATOMS: atom_id res chain seq x y z
N MET A 1 -37.77 -1.86 -23.79
CA MET A 1 -36.81 -0.99 -24.49
C MET A 1 -35.43 -1.54 -24.20
N GLY A 2 -34.67 -1.92 -25.23
CA GLY A 2 -33.34 -2.52 -25.05
C GLY A 2 -32.31 -1.49 -24.60
N CYS A 3 -31.21 -1.95 -24.00
CA CYS A 3 -30.17 -1.06 -23.51
C CYS A 3 -29.47 -0.33 -24.70
N PRO A 4 -29.26 1.00 -24.62
CA PRO A 4 -28.61 1.76 -25.69
C PRO A 4 -27.15 1.31 -25.88
N GLN A 5 -26.67 1.24 -27.13
CA GLN A 5 -25.31 0.81 -27.45
C GLN A 5 -24.26 1.71 -26.77
N GLY A 6 -23.19 1.09 -26.24
CA GLY A 6 -22.00 1.82 -25.73
C GLY A 6 -21.95 2.08 -24.21
N LYS A 7 -22.80 1.43 -23.41
CA LYS A 7 -22.74 1.47 -21.93
C LYS A 7 -22.70 0.05 -21.37
N CYS A 8 -21.97 -0.18 -20.27
CA CYS A 8 -21.97 -1.47 -19.58
C CYS A 8 -23.32 -1.67 -18.88
N PHE A 9 -23.91 -2.86 -19.02
CA PHE A 9 -25.16 -3.22 -18.36
C PHE A 9 -25.11 -4.61 -17.75
N VAL A 10 -25.53 -4.75 -16.49
CA VAL A 10 -26.05 -6.02 -16.01
C VAL A 10 -27.52 -6.09 -16.44
N ARG A 11 -27.87 -7.11 -17.23
CA ARG A 11 -29.26 -7.40 -17.61
C ARG A 11 -29.90 -8.17 -16.46
N LEU A 12 -30.72 -7.49 -15.66
CA LEU A 12 -31.62 -8.19 -14.75
C LEU A 12 -32.93 -8.45 -15.48
N GLN A 13 -33.32 -9.73 -15.53
CA GLN A 13 -34.69 -10.07 -15.91
C GLN A 13 -35.56 -9.92 -14.67
N SER A 14 -36.28 -8.79 -14.57
CA SER A 14 -37.31 -8.63 -13.56
C SER A 14 -38.65 -9.10 -14.13
N ASN A 15 -39.42 -9.83 -13.34
CA ASN A 15 -40.77 -10.24 -13.70
C ASN A 15 -41.76 -9.49 -12.82
N VAL A 16 -42.32 -8.41 -13.37
CA VAL A 16 -43.29 -7.56 -12.67
C VAL A 16 -44.65 -7.79 -13.32
N ASN A 17 -45.60 -8.35 -12.57
CA ASN A 17 -46.95 -8.67 -13.05
C ASN A 17 -46.99 -9.58 -14.30
N GLY A 18 -46.12 -10.59 -14.37
CA GLY A 18 -46.08 -11.55 -15.49
C GLY A 18 -45.44 -10.99 -16.76
N LYS A 19 -44.87 -9.78 -16.72
CA LYS A 19 -44.15 -9.17 -17.82
C LYS A 19 -42.66 -9.16 -17.50
N GLN A 20 -41.88 -9.89 -18.31
CA GLN A 20 -40.43 -9.82 -18.26
C GLN A 20 -39.98 -8.45 -18.76
N SER A 21 -39.29 -7.68 -17.92
CA SER A 21 -38.57 -6.49 -18.32
C SER A 21 -37.08 -6.70 -18.14
N ASP A 22 -36.32 -6.34 -19.17
CA ASP A 22 -34.89 -6.14 -19.05
C ASP A 22 -34.66 -4.81 -18.32
N GLU A 23 -34.18 -4.86 -17.08
CA GLU A 23 -33.61 -3.69 -16.43
C GLU A 23 -32.12 -3.61 -16.75
N CYS A 24 -31.72 -2.44 -17.25
CA CYS A 24 -30.35 -2.13 -17.63
C CYS A 24 -29.66 -1.43 -16.45
N LEU A 25 -28.93 -2.16 -15.60
CA LEU A 25 -28.15 -1.56 -14.52
C LEU A 25 -26.89 -0.91 -15.07
N VAL A 26 -26.70 0.38 -14.77
CA VAL A 26 -25.59 1.21 -15.27
C VAL A 26 -24.22 0.70 -14.79
N ASP A 27 -23.22 0.80 -15.68
CA ASP A 27 -21.80 0.50 -15.49
C ASP A 27 -21.32 0.57 -14.03
N THR A 28 -21.08 -0.62 -13.45
CA THR A 28 -20.57 -0.77 -12.08
C THR A 28 -19.05 -0.61 -12.00
N CYS A 29 -18.37 -0.41 -13.13
CA CYS A 29 -16.92 -0.38 -13.15
C CYS A 29 -16.35 0.99 -12.74
N PRO A 30 -15.15 1.02 -12.13
CA PRO A 30 -14.47 2.27 -11.80
C PRO A 30 -14.12 3.06 -13.07
N ALA A 31 -13.70 4.31 -12.90
CA ALA A 31 -13.13 5.09 -14.00
C ALA A 31 -12.04 4.30 -14.73
N ASN A 32 -12.00 4.43 -16.06
CA ASN A 32 -11.06 3.72 -16.96
C ASN A 32 -11.16 2.19 -16.96
N ALA A 33 -12.25 1.62 -16.45
CA ALA A 33 -12.56 0.19 -16.58
C ALA A 33 -13.71 -0.07 -17.57
N ALA A 34 -13.82 -1.31 -18.01
CA ALA A 34 -14.95 -1.85 -18.75
C ALA A 34 -15.41 -3.17 -18.10
N PHE A 35 -16.66 -3.55 -18.35
CA PHE A 35 -17.21 -4.80 -17.82
C PHE A 35 -17.02 -5.96 -18.79
N ASP A 36 -16.45 -7.07 -18.31
CA ASP A 36 -16.35 -8.33 -19.04
C ASP A 36 -17.53 -9.24 -18.65
N ASN A 37 -18.48 -9.40 -19.58
CA ASN A 37 -19.67 -10.24 -19.38
C ASN A 37 -19.32 -11.72 -19.17
N GLY A 38 -18.26 -12.21 -19.81
CA GLY A 38 -17.84 -13.62 -19.67
C GLY A 38 -17.26 -13.91 -18.30
N LYS A 39 -16.59 -12.92 -17.69
CA LYS A 39 -15.99 -13.03 -16.36
C LYS A 39 -16.86 -12.48 -15.24
N ASN A 40 -17.97 -11.82 -15.58
CA ASN A 40 -18.83 -11.10 -14.63
C ASN A 40 -18.03 -10.15 -13.72
N ALA A 41 -17.05 -9.46 -14.30
CA ALA A 41 -16.07 -8.66 -13.58
C ALA A 41 -15.60 -7.44 -14.38
N CYS A 42 -15.16 -6.40 -13.69
CA CYS A 42 -14.54 -5.25 -14.32
C CYS A 42 -13.07 -5.53 -14.65
N PHE A 43 -12.62 -5.02 -15.80
CA PHE A 43 -11.23 -5.03 -16.22
C PHE A 43 -10.80 -3.62 -16.63
N CYS A 44 -9.52 -3.32 -16.53
CA CYS A 44 -9.00 -2.02 -16.95
C CYS A 44 -8.93 -1.93 -18.47
N LYS A 45 -9.31 -0.77 -19.03
CA LYS A 45 -9.17 -0.49 -20.46
C LYS A 45 -7.68 -0.49 -20.85
N GLU A 46 -7.42 -0.60 -22.15
CA GLU A 46 -6.07 -0.51 -22.70
C GLU A 46 -5.34 0.75 -22.22
N GLY A 47 -4.07 0.60 -21.84
CA GLY A 47 -3.26 1.68 -21.24
C GLY A 47 -3.42 1.85 -19.72
N PHE A 48 -4.37 1.14 -19.09
CA PHE A 48 -4.61 1.18 -17.65
C PHE A 48 -4.36 -0.17 -16.99
N VAL A 49 -3.97 -0.13 -15.71
CA VAL A 49 -3.70 -1.31 -14.89
C VAL A 49 -4.49 -1.29 -13.58
N PRO A 50 -4.90 -2.44 -13.05
CA PRO A 50 -5.66 -2.51 -11.81
C PRO A 50 -4.73 -2.26 -10.61
N LEU A 51 -5.02 -1.22 -9.83
CA LEU A 51 -4.34 -0.97 -8.57
C LEU A 51 -5.36 -0.67 -7.47
N ALA A 52 -5.41 -1.55 -6.47
CA ALA A 52 -6.31 -1.43 -5.32
C ALA A 52 -7.77 -1.11 -5.73
N GLY A 53 -8.26 -1.78 -6.78
CA GLY A 53 -9.63 -1.63 -7.29
C GLY A 53 -9.87 -0.48 -8.25
N ALA A 54 -8.90 0.43 -8.46
CA ALA A 54 -8.97 1.47 -9.48
C ALA A 54 -8.25 1.05 -10.76
N CYS A 55 -8.55 1.71 -11.88
CA CYS A 55 -7.79 1.58 -13.12
C CYS A 55 -6.98 2.86 -13.36
N VAL A 56 -5.67 2.74 -13.16
CA VAL A 56 -4.72 3.85 -13.20
C VAL A 56 -3.70 3.63 -14.31
N THR A 57 -2.96 4.68 -14.70
CA THR A 57 -1.88 4.50 -15.67
C THR A 57 -0.73 3.70 -15.05
N MET A 58 0.13 3.11 -15.89
CA MET A 58 1.34 2.43 -15.40
C MET A 58 2.25 3.38 -14.60
N ALA A 59 2.32 4.65 -14.97
CA ALA A 59 3.11 5.65 -14.25
C ALA A 59 2.55 5.90 -12.84
N ASP A 60 1.23 6.08 -12.72
CA ASP A 60 0.55 6.27 -11.43
C ASP A 60 0.65 5.02 -10.55
N ALA A 61 0.57 3.83 -11.16
CA ALA A 61 0.72 2.57 -10.45
C ALA A 61 2.12 2.45 -9.83
N ASN A 62 3.17 2.76 -10.60
CA ASN A 62 4.54 2.77 -10.10
C ASN A 62 4.77 3.85 -9.03
N ALA A 63 4.21 5.05 -9.21
CA ALA A 63 4.30 6.11 -8.22
C ALA A 63 3.67 5.69 -6.87
N SER A 64 2.55 4.97 -6.93
CA SER A 64 1.83 4.46 -5.76
C SER A 64 2.57 3.33 -5.03
N CYS A 65 3.41 2.57 -5.73
CA CYS A 65 4.20 1.50 -5.12
C CYS A 65 5.35 2.01 -4.23
N GLY A 66 5.74 3.27 -4.39
CA GLY A 66 6.87 3.86 -3.71
C GLY A 66 8.21 3.54 -4.38
N LYS A 67 9.25 4.30 -4.04
CA LYS A 67 10.52 4.34 -4.77
C LYS A 67 11.25 2.99 -4.86
N ALA A 68 11.12 2.15 -3.82
CA ALA A 68 11.76 0.85 -3.71
C ALA A 68 11.02 -0.29 -4.45
N TYR A 69 9.87 0.00 -5.04
CA TYR A 69 9.01 -1.00 -5.67
C TYR A 69 8.72 -0.61 -7.12
N SER A 70 8.27 -1.59 -7.89
CA SER A 70 7.71 -1.41 -9.23
C SER A 70 6.38 -2.14 -9.29
N TYR A 71 5.42 -1.58 -10.00
CA TYR A 71 4.16 -2.25 -10.24
C TYR A 71 4.35 -3.38 -11.26
N GLN A 72 3.97 -4.59 -10.87
CA GLN A 72 3.99 -5.78 -11.73
C GLN A 72 2.75 -6.63 -11.43
N ASN A 73 1.98 -6.98 -12.46
CA ASN A 73 0.84 -7.93 -12.38
C ASN A 73 -0.14 -7.67 -11.22
N GLY A 74 -0.56 -6.43 -10.99
CA GLY A 74 -1.53 -6.11 -9.93
C GLY A 74 -0.92 -5.70 -8.59
N SER A 75 0.41 -5.77 -8.44
CA SER A 75 1.07 -5.66 -7.14
C SER A 75 2.38 -4.89 -7.18
N CYS A 76 2.78 -4.35 -6.03
CA CYS A 76 4.05 -3.66 -5.87
C CYS A 76 5.16 -4.63 -5.49
N VAL A 77 6.01 -4.98 -6.46
CA VAL A 77 7.13 -5.90 -6.29
C VAL A 77 8.42 -5.12 -6.01
N ALA A 78 9.20 -5.57 -5.04
CA ALA A 78 10.46 -4.93 -4.68
C ALA A 78 11.42 -4.93 -5.88
N LYS A 79 12.16 -3.84 -6.07
CA LYS A 79 13.21 -3.79 -7.09
C LYS A 79 14.35 -4.73 -6.71
N THR A 80 14.80 -5.54 -7.66
CA THR A 80 15.97 -6.39 -7.48
C THR A 80 17.24 -5.60 -7.73
N CYS A 81 18.20 -5.69 -6.83
CA CYS A 81 19.51 -5.10 -7.02
C CYS A 81 20.53 -6.12 -7.56
N PRO A 82 21.51 -5.67 -8.38
CA PRO A 82 22.63 -6.50 -8.80
C PRO A 82 23.40 -7.10 -7.62
N ALA A 83 24.16 -8.17 -7.88
CA ALA A 83 25.04 -8.77 -6.88
C ALA A 83 25.99 -7.73 -6.27
N GLY A 84 26.18 -7.80 -4.95
CA GLY A 84 26.99 -6.84 -4.19
C GLY A 84 26.31 -5.49 -3.91
N GLN A 85 25.09 -5.27 -4.41
CA GLN A 85 24.28 -4.10 -4.10
C GLN A 85 23.09 -4.47 -3.22
N GLN A 86 22.55 -3.47 -2.53
CA GLN A 86 21.29 -3.59 -1.78
C GLN A 86 20.39 -2.41 -2.07
N LEU A 87 19.09 -2.63 -1.92
CA LEU A 87 18.09 -1.61 -2.18
C LEU A 87 17.99 -0.64 -1.00
N ASN A 88 18.21 0.64 -1.26
CA ASN A 88 17.89 1.68 -0.30
C ASN A 88 16.38 1.93 -0.32
N ALA A 89 15.70 1.64 0.80
CA ALA A 89 14.25 1.74 0.89
C ALA A 89 13.74 3.19 0.77
N GLY A 90 14.57 4.17 1.12
CA GLY A 90 14.22 5.59 1.05
C GLY A 90 14.38 6.17 -0.34
N THR A 91 15.50 5.90 -1.03
CA THR A 91 15.75 6.44 -2.38
C THR A 91 15.19 5.55 -3.50
N GLY A 92 15.03 4.25 -3.24
CA GLY A 92 14.73 3.25 -4.26
C GLY A 92 15.88 2.91 -5.20
N ALA A 93 17.10 3.40 -4.89
CA ALA A 93 18.30 3.11 -5.64
C ALA A 93 19.01 1.86 -5.09
N CYS A 94 19.72 1.16 -5.97
CA CYS A 94 20.63 0.11 -5.56
C CYS A 94 21.99 0.73 -5.20
N GLU A 95 22.48 0.41 -4.01
CA GLU A 95 23.69 0.98 -3.43
C GLU A 95 24.67 -0.14 -3.07
N ASN A 96 25.97 0.17 -3.06
CA ASN A 96 26.97 -0.81 -2.66
C ASN A 96 26.69 -1.31 -1.23
N LYS A 97 26.55 -2.64 -1.08
CA LYS A 97 26.22 -3.24 0.21
C LYS A 97 27.33 -3.07 1.23
N ALA A 98 28.59 -3.25 0.84
CA ALA A 98 29.72 -3.13 1.76
C ALA A 98 29.88 -1.70 2.31
N GLU A 99 29.72 -0.68 1.44
CA GLU A 99 29.77 0.73 1.86
C GLU A 99 28.64 1.08 2.82
N SER A 100 27.43 0.60 2.52
CA SER A 100 26.26 0.81 3.36
C SER A 100 26.40 0.09 4.71
N ASP A 101 26.86 -1.16 4.71
CA ASP A 101 27.10 -1.93 5.94
C ASP A 101 28.17 -1.25 6.81
N LYS A 102 29.22 -0.68 6.20
CA LYS A 102 30.22 0.11 6.92
C LYS A 102 29.59 1.36 7.56
N ALA A 103 28.75 2.09 6.85
CA ALA A 103 28.06 3.27 7.39
C ALA A 103 27.10 2.90 8.53
N VAL A 104 26.33 1.82 8.36
CA VAL A 104 25.43 1.30 9.40
C VAL A 104 26.21 0.83 10.63
N ALA A 105 27.30 0.11 10.45
CA ALA A 105 28.15 -0.35 11.54
C ALA A 105 28.74 0.81 12.33
N GLN A 106 29.27 1.84 11.64
CA GLN A 106 29.76 3.07 12.26
C GLN A 106 28.67 3.74 13.11
N ASN A 107 27.47 3.89 12.56
CA ASN A 107 26.32 4.48 13.28
C ASN A 107 25.87 3.64 14.48
N ALA A 108 26.08 2.32 14.44
CA ALA A 108 25.75 1.40 15.52
C ALA A 108 26.90 1.20 16.53
N GLY A 109 28.07 1.82 16.34
CA GLY A 109 29.25 1.58 17.17
C GLY A 109 29.84 0.17 17.01
N ILE A 110 29.58 -0.49 15.87
CA ILE A 110 30.06 -1.83 15.53
C ILE A 110 31.33 -1.71 14.70
N VAL A 111 32.37 -2.48 15.06
CA VAL A 111 33.58 -2.61 14.27
C VAL A 111 33.46 -3.85 13.39
N LEU A 112 33.36 -3.66 12.08
CA LEU A 112 33.42 -4.76 11.11
C LEU A 112 34.88 -5.12 10.81
N LYS A 113 35.18 -6.43 10.83
CA LYS A 113 36.43 -6.98 10.28
C LYS A 113 36.28 -7.24 8.79
N GLU A 114 37.41 -7.50 8.12
CA GLU A 114 37.39 -7.95 6.73
C GLU A 114 36.55 -9.23 6.58
N GLY A 115 35.72 -9.29 5.53
CA GLY A 115 34.78 -10.38 5.32
C GLY A 115 33.57 -10.39 6.26
N GLN A 116 33.33 -9.31 7.02
CA GLN A 116 32.11 -9.13 7.81
C GLN A 116 31.19 -8.07 7.21
N GLY A 117 29.90 -8.24 7.44
CA GLY A 117 28.85 -7.31 7.04
C GLY A 117 27.77 -7.19 8.10
N ILE A 118 26.69 -6.49 7.74
CA ILE A 118 25.53 -6.31 8.60
C ILE A 118 24.37 -7.16 8.09
N GLY A 119 23.72 -7.83 9.04
CA GLY A 119 22.51 -8.62 8.81
C GLY A 119 21.51 -8.50 9.96
N CYS A 120 20.45 -9.29 9.86
CA CYS A 120 19.34 -9.32 10.82
C CYS A 120 19.10 -10.72 11.37
N PRO A 121 18.54 -10.83 12.59
CA PRO A 121 18.13 -12.11 13.14
C PRO A 121 16.99 -12.74 12.31
N THR A 122 16.78 -14.04 12.47
CA THR A 122 15.68 -14.77 11.81
C THR A 122 14.33 -14.10 12.09
N GLY A 123 13.50 -13.98 11.05
CA GLY A 123 12.20 -13.30 11.10
C GLY A 123 12.27 -11.80 10.82
N PHE A 124 13.47 -11.25 10.56
CA PHE A 124 13.67 -9.85 10.22
C PHE A 124 14.44 -9.70 8.91
N THR A 125 14.10 -8.64 8.19
CA THR A 125 14.78 -8.23 6.97
C THR A 125 15.59 -6.97 7.23
N TYR A 126 16.80 -6.96 6.70
CA TYR A 126 17.68 -5.81 6.77
C TYR A 126 17.26 -4.76 5.75
N VAL A 127 16.95 -3.56 6.23
CA VAL A 127 16.63 -2.40 5.39
C VAL A 127 17.57 -1.25 5.71
N VAL A 128 17.98 -0.53 4.65
CA VAL A 128 18.78 0.69 4.75
C VAL A 128 17.97 1.85 4.20
N ASN A 129 17.93 2.96 4.93
CA ASN A 129 17.20 4.17 4.53
C ASN A 129 18.13 5.23 3.91
N GLU A 130 17.55 6.36 3.51
CA GLU A 130 18.26 7.52 2.95
C GLU A 130 19.38 8.04 3.88
N ALA A 131 19.21 7.93 5.20
CA ALA A 131 20.18 8.38 6.19
C ALA A 131 21.31 7.37 6.47
N LYS A 132 21.41 6.30 5.68
CA LYS A 132 22.35 5.18 5.92
C LYS A 132 22.18 4.57 7.31
N GLU A 133 20.96 4.57 7.81
CA GLU A 133 20.61 3.84 9.02
C GLU A 133 20.10 2.46 8.64
N GLY A 134 20.71 1.45 9.25
CA GLY A 134 20.26 0.07 9.14
C GLY A 134 19.20 -0.21 10.19
N ALA A 135 18.17 -0.93 9.77
CA ALA A 135 17.15 -1.47 10.66
C ALA A 135 16.81 -2.91 10.29
N CYS A 136 16.56 -3.71 11.31
CA CYS A 136 15.97 -5.02 11.16
C CYS A 136 14.47 -4.90 11.40
N VAL A 137 13.69 -5.03 10.33
CA VAL A 137 12.23 -4.89 10.36
C VAL A 137 11.57 -6.26 10.22
N PRO A 138 10.44 -6.51 10.91
CA PRO A 138 9.73 -7.78 10.78
C PRO A 138 9.42 -8.08 9.32
N ASN A 139 9.62 -9.33 8.92
CA ASN A 139 9.49 -9.76 7.53
C ASN A 139 8.10 -9.44 6.94
N GLU A 140 7.05 -9.58 7.74
CA GLU A 140 5.67 -9.28 7.36
C GLU A 140 5.43 -7.79 7.01
N LEU A 141 6.31 -6.89 7.48
CA LEU A 141 6.26 -5.45 7.18
C LEU A 141 7.20 -5.04 6.05
N THR A 142 7.82 -6.00 5.37
CA THR A 142 8.75 -5.73 4.27
C THR A 142 8.05 -5.63 2.92
N CYS A 143 6.84 -6.16 2.83
CA CYS A 143 6.08 -6.18 1.60
C CYS A 143 5.57 -4.78 1.22
N GLY A 144 5.33 -4.60 -0.08
CA GLY A 144 4.74 -3.40 -0.64
C GLY A 144 3.22 -3.50 -0.66
N THR A 145 2.55 -2.40 -1.00
CA THR A 145 1.10 -2.37 -1.15
C THR A 145 0.60 -3.46 -2.11
N GLY A 146 -0.43 -4.20 -1.71
CA GLY A 146 -1.02 -5.25 -2.54
C GLY A 146 -0.15 -6.50 -2.65
N THR A 147 0.73 -6.72 -1.68
CA THR A 147 1.50 -7.97 -1.52
C THR A 147 1.43 -8.42 -0.06
N LYS A 148 1.45 -9.74 0.16
CA LYS A 148 1.54 -10.31 1.51
C LYS A 148 2.83 -11.10 1.64
N TYR A 149 3.39 -11.11 2.85
CA TYR A 149 4.56 -11.95 3.14
C TYR A 149 4.11 -13.39 3.34
N GLU A 150 4.58 -14.29 2.49
CA GLU A 150 4.27 -15.72 2.55
C GLU A 150 5.51 -16.54 2.18
N ASN A 151 5.84 -17.54 3.01
CA ASN A 151 6.94 -18.49 2.77
C ASN A 151 8.28 -17.83 2.39
N GLY A 152 8.63 -16.73 3.05
CA GLY A 152 9.93 -16.08 2.82
C GLY A 152 9.91 -14.95 1.78
N THR A 153 8.80 -14.77 1.05
CA THR A 153 8.71 -13.80 -0.07
C THR A 153 7.44 -12.97 -0.03
N CYS A 154 7.45 -11.83 -0.72
CA CYS A 154 6.25 -11.03 -0.92
C CYS A 154 5.51 -11.54 -2.15
N VAL A 155 4.32 -12.11 -1.94
CA VAL A 155 3.45 -12.60 -3.02
C VAL A 155 2.38 -11.57 -3.35
N ALA A 156 2.09 -11.42 -4.65
CA ALA A 156 1.05 -10.54 -5.16
C ALA A 156 -0.33 -10.93 -4.61
N VAL A 157 -1.06 -9.93 -4.11
CA VAL A 157 -2.46 -10.05 -3.72
C VAL A 157 -3.26 -9.16 -4.67
N GLY A 158 -3.34 -9.60 -5.93
CA GLY A 158 -4.02 -8.87 -6.99
C GLY A 158 -5.54 -9.00 -6.87
N CYS A 159 -6.22 -7.87 -6.73
CA CYS A 159 -7.68 -7.80 -6.86
C CYS A 159 -8.08 -7.23 -8.22
N ALA A 160 -9.20 -7.71 -8.76
CA ALA A 160 -9.76 -7.18 -10.00
C ALA A 160 -10.19 -5.72 -9.83
N ALA A 161 -10.35 -5.00 -10.95
CA ALA A 161 -10.91 -3.65 -10.92
C ALA A 161 -12.29 -3.66 -10.25
N GLY A 162 -12.60 -2.63 -9.46
CA GLY A 162 -13.82 -2.54 -8.65
C GLY A 162 -13.81 -3.38 -7.37
N THR A 163 -12.71 -4.07 -7.06
CA THR A 163 -12.54 -4.83 -5.80
C THR A 163 -11.26 -4.43 -5.08
N VAL A 164 -11.25 -4.53 -3.75
CA VAL A 164 -10.08 -4.23 -2.92
C VAL A 164 -9.79 -5.40 -1.98
N PHE A 165 -8.51 -5.64 -1.68
CA PHE A 165 -8.14 -6.68 -0.74
C PHE A 165 -8.52 -6.26 0.68
N ASP A 166 -9.33 -7.08 1.36
CA ASP A 166 -9.61 -6.96 2.78
C ASP A 166 -8.74 -7.96 3.55
N ALA A 167 -7.76 -7.44 4.28
CA ALA A 167 -6.85 -8.24 5.06
C ALA A 167 -7.52 -9.01 6.22
N LYS A 168 -8.71 -8.58 6.69
CA LYS A 168 -9.43 -9.28 7.76
C LYS A 168 -10.05 -10.58 7.27
N THR A 169 -10.62 -10.55 6.07
CA THR A 169 -11.26 -11.72 5.44
C THR A 169 -10.28 -12.50 4.56
N GLY A 170 -9.16 -11.88 4.17
CA GLY A 170 -8.21 -12.45 3.21
C GLY A 170 -8.78 -12.54 1.80
N GLN A 171 -9.79 -11.73 1.46
CA GLN A 171 -10.52 -11.81 0.19
C GLN A 171 -10.60 -10.44 -0.50
N CYS A 172 -10.81 -10.46 -1.83
CA CYS A 172 -11.13 -9.24 -2.58
C CYS A 172 -12.62 -8.92 -2.41
N VAL A 173 -12.93 -7.80 -1.76
CA VAL A 173 -14.30 -7.33 -1.53
C VAL A 173 -14.69 -6.28 -2.57
N LYS A 174 -15.96 -6.25 -2.97
CA LYS A 174 -16.47 -5.26 -3.93
C LYS A 174 -16.50 -3.87 -3.29
N LEU A 175 -16.07 -2.87 -4.05
CA LEU A 175 -16.14 -1.46 -3.64
C LEU A 175 -17.48 -0.80 -3.98
N LYS A 176 -18.32 -1.45 -4.80
CA LYS A 176 -19.56 -0.87 -5.32
C LYS A 176 -20.76 -1.74 -4.98
N GLU A 177 -21.81 -1.13 -4.45
CA GLU A 177 -23.15 -1.71 -4.29
C GLU A 177 -24.13 -0.90 -5.14
N GLY A 178 -24.67 -1.50 -6.20
CA GLY A 178 -25.50 -0.76 -7.16
C GLY A 178 -24.70 0.34 -7.88
N GLU A 179 -25.18 1.58 -7.84
CA GLU A 179 -24.56 2.74 -8.50
C GLU A 179 -23.53 3.48 -7.63
N VAL A 180 -23.40 3.14 -6.34
CA VAL A 180 -22.57 3.89 -5.38
C VAL A 180 -21.32 3.13 -4.97
N ILE A 181 -20.20 3.84 -4.93
CA ILE A 181 -18.90 3.36 -4.47
C ILE A 181 -18.77 3.65 -2.98
N SER A 182 -18.42 2.64 -2.18
CA SER A 182 -18.08 2.82 -0.77
C SER A 182 -16.64 3.32 -0.64
N VAL A 183 -16.53 4.62 -0.35
CA VAL A 183 -15.28 5.27 0.05
C VAL A 183 -14.81 4.74 1.41
N GLN A 184 -15.73 4.38 2.31
CA GLN A 184 -15.43 3.75 3.59
C GLN A 184 -14.72 2.40 3.42
N ALA A 185 -15.22 1.52 2.57
CA ALA A 185 -14.59 0.22 2.29
C ALA A 185 -13.20 0.42 1.67
N LYS A 186 -13.08 1.33 0.70
CA LYS A 186 -11.80 1.67 0.07
C LYS A 186 -10.79 2.22 1.06
N LEU A 187 -11.18 3.19 1.90
CA LEU A 187 -10.31 3.82 2.89
C LEU A 187 -9.86 2.81 3.94
N THR A 188 -10.77 1.95 4.42
CA THR A 188 -10.47 0.89 5.38
C THR A 188 -9.43 -0.08 4.82
N ALA A 189 -9.59 -0.50 3.57
CA ALA A 189 -8.63 -1.39 2.91
C ALA A 189 -7.28 -0.70 2.65
N ALA A 190 -7.29 0.59 2.30
CA ALA A 190 -6.06 1.37 2.13
C ALA A 190 -5.28 1.59 3.43
N LEU A 191 -5.98 1.66 4.58
CA LEU A 191 -5.42 1.63 5.93
C LEU A 191 -5.32 0.19 6.49
N GLY A 192 -5.16 -0.81 5.62
CA GLY A 192 -4.87 -2.17 6.03
C GLY A 192 -3.46 -2.33 6.64
N PRO A 193 -3.06 -3.56 7.03
CA PRO A 193 -1.74 -3.84 7.59
C PRO A 193 -0.56 -3.32 6.74
N ASP A 194 -0.70 -3.37 5.42
CA ASP A 194 0.31 -2.91 4.46
C ASP A 194 0.61 -1.40 4.56
N PHE A 195 -0.35 -0.61 5.07
CA PHE A 195 -0.15 0.82 5.31
C PHE A 195 1.05 1.08 6.22
N CYS A 196 1.27 0.19 7.20
CA CYS A 196 2.33 0.34 8.18
C CYS A 196 3.73 0.03 7.63
N ALA A 197 3.84 -0.66 6.49
CA ALA A 197 5.12 -1.16 5.98
C ALA A 197 6.15 -0.05 5.68
N PRO A 198 5.81 1.04 4.96
CA PRO A 198 6.76 2.14 4.72
C PRO A 198 7.23 2.82 6.01
N HIS A 199 6.38 2.87 7.03
CA HIS A 199 6.70 3.48 8.32
C HIS A 199 7.56 2.57 9.20
N ALA A 200 7.28 1.27 9.18
CA ALA A 200 8.07 0.26 9.88
C ALA A 200 9.52 0.19 9.35
N LYS A 201 9.71 0.45 8.04
CA LYS A 201 11.03 0.56 7.38
C LYS A 201 11.83 1.81 7.76
N ASN A 202 11.23 2.76 8.47
CA ASN A 202 11.91 3.96 8.96
C ASN A 202 11.70 4.16 10.48
N PRO A 203 12.20 3.23 11.32
CA PRO A 203 11.99 3.30 12.77
C PRO A 203 12.63 4.53 13.41
N ALA A 204 13.72 5.05 12.86
CA ALA A 204 14.38 6.26 13.33
C ALA A 204 13.50 7.51 13.19
N GLY A 205 12.66 7.58 12.14
CA GLY A 205 11.66 8.65 11.98
C GLY A 205 10.65 8.71 13.13
N PHE A 206 10.49 7.62 13.88
CA PHE A 206 9.66 7.52 15.07
C PHE A 206 10.46 7.42 16.37
N LYS A 207 11.77 7.75 16.32
CA LYS A 207 12.71 7.69 17.45
C LYS A 207 12.79 6.32 18.12
N VAL A 208 12.56 5.25 17.36
CA VAL A 208 12.69 3.88 17.87
C VAL A 208 14.17 3.49 17.87
N ALA A 209 14.73 3.36 19.07
CA ALA A 209 16.10 2.91 19.28
C ALA A 209 16.27 1.43 18.87
N PRO A 210 17.50 0.96 18.58
CA PRO A 210 17.78 -0.47 18.40
C PRO A 210 17.30 -1.30 19.59
N GLY A 211 16.63 -2.43 19.33
CA GLY A 211 15.96 -3.26 20.33
C GLY A 211 14.60 -2.70 20.81
N GLY A 212 14.23 -1.50 20.39
CA GLY A 212 13.00 -0.83 20.80
C GLY A 212 11.78 -1.15 19.92
N SER A 213 10.62 -0.74 20.43
CA SER A 213 9.38 -0.70 19.67
C SER A 213 8.54 0.52 20.04
N GLN A 214 7.82 1.05 19.08
CA GLN A 214 6.80 2.07 19.26
C GLN A 214 5.52 1.62 18.56
N THR A 215 4.39 1.75 19.24
CA THR A 215 3.09 1.57 18.61
C THR A 215 2.49 2.94 18.33
N ILE A 216 2.04 3.15 17.10
CA ILE A 216 1.32 4.35 16.68
C ILE A 216 -0.07 3.97 16.18
N LYS A 217 -1.02 4.87 16.35
CA LYS A 217 -2.36 4.78 15.77
C LYS A 217 -2.52 5.90 14.77
N VAL A 218 -2.86 5.56 13.53
CA VAL A 218 -3.12 6.52 12.46
C VAL A 218 -4.62 6.54 12.20
N SER A 219 -5.22 7.72 12.28
CA SER A 219 -6.65 7.95 12.05
C SER A 219 -6.78 8.90 10.88
N VAL A 220 -7.53 8.50 9.85
CA VAL A 220 -7.76 9.30 8.64
C VAL A 220 -9.25 9.50 8.47
N THR A 221 -9.66 10.76 8.30
CA THR A 221 -11.01 11.13 7.89
C THR A 221 -10.93 11.80 6.54
N VAL A 222 -11.81 11.40 5.64
CA VAL A 222 -11.97 11.98 4.31
C VAL A 222 -13.37 12.56 4.14
N ASN A 223 -13.47 13.61 3.34
CA ASN A 223 -14.72 14.21 2.89
C ASN A 223 -14.92 13.88 1.41
N VAL A 224 -16.18 13.70 1.00
CA VAL A 224 -16.58 13.40 -0.38
C VAL A 224 -17.55 14.49 -0.85
N PRO A 225 -17.04 15.66 -1.29
CA PRO A 225 -17.87 16.81 -1.62
C PRO A 225 -18.89 16.49 -2.72
N GLY A 226 -20.17 16.75 -2.43
CA GLY A 226 -21.26 16.51 -3.37
C GLY A 226 -21.39 15.05 -3.80
N ASN A 227 -20.94 14.12 -2.94
CA ASN A 227 -20.94 12.69 -3.19
C ASN A 227 -20.12 12.26 -4.42
N ALA A 228 -19.19 13.10 -4.87
CA ALA A 228 -18.34 12.85 -6.03
C ALA A 228 -16.99 12.27 -5.56
N VAL A 229 -16.73 11.00 -5.85
CA VAL A 229 -15.56 10.26 -5.34
C VAL A 229 -14.25 10.85 -5.87
N ASP A 230 -14.24 11.36 -7.10
CA ASP A 230 -13.12 12.07 -7.72
C ASP A 230 -12.75 13.37 -7.01
N LYS A 231 -13.64 13.91 -6.17
CA LYS A 231 -13.40 15.10 -5.34
C LYS A 231 -13.00 14.80 -3.90
N THR A 232 -12.84 13.53 -3.54
CA THR A 232 -12.51 13.12 -2.16
C THR A 232 -11.27 13.84 -1.64
N GLU A 233 -11.26 14.31 -0.41
CA GLU A 233 -10.10 14.97 0.20
C GLU A 233 -9.88 14.51 1.64
N ALA A 234 -8.63 14.49 2.09
CA ALA A 234 -8.33 14.24 3.50
C ALA A 234 -8.70 15.47 4.34
N VAL A 235 -9.54 15.29 5.35
CA VAL A 235 -9.93 16.34 6.31
C VAL A 235 -9.04 16.28 7.53
N THR A 236 -8.82 15.07 8.07
CA THR A 236 -7.95 14.88 9.22
C THR A 236 -7.03 13.70 9.02
N ILE A 237 -5.77 13.87 9.40
CA ILE A 237 -4.76 12.82 9.45
C ILE A 237 -4.07 12.96 10.81
N LYS A 238 -4.46 12.12 11.76
CA LYS A 238 -3.91 12.13 13.12
C LYS A 238 -3.04 10.91 13.34
N THR A 239 -1.87 11.13 13.92
CA THR A 239 -1.01 10.05 14.40
C THR A 239 -0.86 10.20 15.91
N THR A 240 -1.24 9.18 16.67
CA THR A 240 -1.12 9.18 18.13
C THR A 240 -0.26 8.01 18.60
N ASN A 241 0.27 8.07 19.81
CA ASN A 241 0.81 6.89 20.49
C ASN A 241 -0.32 6.08 21.17
N VAL A 242 0.04 4.94 21.75
CA VAL A 242 -0.89 4.09 22.53
C VAL A 242 -1.56 4.78 23.72
N GLY A 243 -0.94 5.84 24.26
CA GLY A 243 -1.51 6.67 25.32
C GLY A 243 -2.47 7.75 24.81
N GLY A 244 -2.71 7.83 23.50
CA GLY A 244 -3.58 8.84 22.88
C GLY A 244 -2.92 10.20 22.66
N ALA A 245 -1.65 10.38 23.03
CA ALA A 245 -0.95 11.63 22.78
C ALA A 245 -0.63 11.78 21.29
N GLU A 246 -0.92 12.95 20.74
CA GLU A 246 -0.65 13.27 19.33
C GLU A 246 0.85 13.39 19.06
N LEU A 247 1.30 12.73 18.00
CA LEU A 247 2.66 12.77 17.49
C LEU A 247 2.70 13.77 16.34
N THR A 248 3.66 14.70 16.37
CA THR A 248 3.79 15.74 15.34
C THR A 248 5.04 15.53 14.48
N PRO A 249 5.05 15.98 13.21
CA PRO A 249 6.22 15.88 12.33
C PRO A 249 7.48 16.57 12.87
N GLN A 250 7.32 17.62 13.70
CA GLN A 250 8.44 18.35 14.29
C GLN A 250 9.21 17.50 15.31
N VAL A 251 8.50 16.66 16.07
CA VAL A 251 9.09 15.79 17.08
C VAL A 251 9.42 14.41 16.50
N PHE A 252 8.60 13.93 15.57
CA PHE A 252 8.70 12.62 14.94
C PHE A 252 8.60 12.78 13.42
N PRO A 253 9.74 12.94 12.70
CA PRO A 253 9.74 13.12 11.24
C PRO A 253 8.96 12.05 10.47
N GLY A 254 8.87 10.84 11.02
CA GLY A 254 8.05 9.74 10.48
C GLY A 254 6.56 10.07 10.34
N VAL A 255 6.01 10.97 11.16
CA VAL A 255 4.62 11.45 11.03
C VAL A 255 4.43 12.25 9.74
N GLY A 256 5.44 12.99 9.30
CA GLY A 256 5.40 13.67 8.00
C GLY A 256 5.26 12.66 6.84
N ASN A 257 5.91 11.51 6.94
CA ASN A 257 5.78 10.44 5.94
C ASN A 257 4.39 9.78 5.96
N VAL A 258 3.76 9.66 7.13
CA VAL A 258 2.35 9.21 7.26
C VAL A 258 1.42 10.15 6.50
N GLN A 259 1.53 11.45 6.76
CA GLN A 259 0.73 12.47 6.08
C GLN A 259 0.96 12.45 4.57
N LYS A 260 2.23 12.33 4.16
CA LYS A 260 2.60 12.22 2.74
C LYS A 260 2.00 10.99 2.08
N GLN A 261 2.07 9.82 2.70
CA GLN A 261 1.49 8.58 2.16
C GLN A 261 -0.03 8.70 1.98
N VAL A 262 -0.73 9.30 2.95
CA VAL A 262 -2.18 9.51 2.82
C VAL A 262 -2.49 10.44 1.65
N ASN A 263 -1.83 11.60 1.57
CA ASN A 263 -2.11 12.63 0.56
C ASN A 263 -1.65 12.25 -0.85
N ASP A 264 -0.51 11.56 -0.97
CA ASP A 264 0.12 11.28 -2.27
C ASP A 264 -0.29 9.92 -2.84
N GLN A 265 -0.75 8.97 -2.00
CA GLN A 265 -1.08 7.61 -2.44
C GLN A 265 -2.54 7.25 -2.15
N ILE A 266 -3.01 7.40 -0.91
CA ILE A 266 -4.35 6.92 -0.54
C ILE A 266 -5.43 7.78 -1.19
N ILE A 267 -5.41 9.10 -0.98
CA ILE A 267 -6.44 9.99 -1.51
C ILE A 267 -6.52 9.93 -3.05
N PRO A 268 -5.39 10.01 -3.80
CA PRO A 268 -5.44 9.84 -5.25
C PRO A 268 -6.00 8.48 -5.67
N SER A 269 -5.68 7.40 -4.96
CA SER A 269 -6.23 6.07 -5.27
C SER A 269 -7.74 5.96 -5.03
N ILE A 270 -8.29 6.73 -4.08
CA ILE A 270 -9.75 6.83 -3.88
C ILE A 270 -10.36 7.61 -5.03
N ARG A 271 -9.82 8.79 -5.36
CA ARG A 271 -10.30 9.63 -6.46
C ARG A 271 -10.31 8.88 -7.80
N ALA A 272 -9.30 8.05 -8.03
CA ALA A 272 -9.17 7.24 -9.23
C ALA A 272 -10.30 6.22 -9.43
N LEU A 273 -11.11 5.91 -8.41
CA LEU A 273 -12.31 5.10 -8.59
C LEU A 273 -13.39 5.86 -9.40
N GLY A 274 -13.44 7.19 -9.29
CA GLY A 274 -14.47 8.03 -9.90
C GLY A 274 -15.88 7.71 -9.40
N GLY A 275 -16.91 8.23 -10.07
CA GLY A 275 -18.31 7.90 -9.77
C GLY A 275 -18.88 8.61 -8.53
N LYS A 276 -20.02 8.09 -8.05
CA LYS A 276 -20.75 8.64 -6.90
C LYS A 276 -20.59 7.76 -5.66
N SER A 277 -20.57 8.37 -4.49
CA SER A 277 -20.69 7.70 -3.19
C SER A 277 -22.05 8.00 -2.55
N ASN A 278 -22.54 7.15 -1.67
CA ASN A 278 -23.61 7.48 -0.73
C ASN A 278 -23.07 8.13 0.56
N GLU A 279 -21.76 8.07 0.77
CA GLU A 279 -21.06 8.61 1.92
C GLU A 279 -20.61 10.04 1.61
N THR A 280 -20.94 10.99 2.49
CA THR A 280 -20.39 12.36 2.45
C THR A 280 -19.03 12.43 3.13
N SER A 281 -18.71 11.46 3.99
CA SER A 281 -17.42 11.33 4.66
C SER A 281 -17.17 9.87 5.01
N ALA A 282 -15.89 9.52 5.17
CA ALA A 282 -15.46 8.21 5.64
C ALA A 282 -14.31 8.36 6.63
N SER A 283 -14.19 7.44 7.58
CA SER A 283 -13.11 7.44 8.56
C SER A 283 -12.59 6.03 8.78
N ALA A 284 -11.27 5.86 8.81
CA ALA A 284 -10.65 4.60 9.17
C ALA A 284 -9.43 4.83 10.04
N GLU A 285 -9.05 3.78 10.76
CA GLU A 285 -7.93 3.80 11.67
C GLU A 285 -7.10 2.53 11.50
N VAL A 286 -5.79 2.66 11.71
CA VAL A 286 -4.85 1.55 11.70
C VAL A 286 -3.84 1.70 12.81
N THR A 287 -3.48 0.58 13.42
CA THR A 287 -2.43 0.52 14.45
C THR A 287 -1.18 -0.07 13.84
N CYS A 288 -0.09 0.69 13.85
CA CYS A 288 1.20 0.27 13.34
C CYS A 288 2.16 0.02 14.51
N VAL A 289 2.71 -1.19 14.57
CA VAL A 289 3.78 -1.53 15.50
C VAL A 289 5.12 -1.41 14.79
N ILE A 290 5.87 -0.36 15.12
CA ILE A 290 7.19 -0.08 14.58
C ILE A 290 8.20 -0.76 15.50
N LYS A 291 8.88 -1.77 14.99
CA LYS A 291 9.92 -2.51 15.71
C LYS A 291 11.26 -2.28 15.03
N ARG A 292 12.32 -2.12 15.82
CA ARG A 292 13.69 -2.07 15.33
C ARG A 292 14.50 -3.12 16.06
N ALA A 293 14.60 -4.32 15.49
CA ALA A 293 15.53 -5.31 16.02
C ALA A 293 16.98 -4.79 15.89
N PRO A 294 17.88 -5.18 16.80
CA PRO A 294 19.29 -4.85 16.67
C PRO A 294 19.84 -5.50 15.40
N VAL A 295 20.73 -4.77 14.73
CA VAL A 295 21.55 -5.35 13.66
C VAL A 295 22.59 -6.28 14.27
N GLN A 296 23.03 -7.27 13.50
CA GLN A 296 24.09 -8.20 13.91
C GLN A 296 25.20 -8.26 12.87
N VAL A 297 26.41 -8.54 13.35
CA VAL A 297 27.55 -8.84 12.48
C VAL A 297 27.32 -10.22 11.88
N VAL A 298 27.42 -10.30 10.56
CA VAL A 298 27.35 -11.55 9.81
C VAL A 298 28.63 -11.72 9.01
N GLU A 299 29.06 -12.96 8.80
CA GLU A 299 30.12 -13.22 7.84
C GLU A 299 29.57 -13.02 6.43
N THR A 300 30.18 -12.11 5.66
CA THR A 300 29.92 -12.05 4.23
C THR A 300 30.68 -13.21 3.62
N HIS A 301 30.02 -14.36 3.46
CA HIS A 301 30.61 -15.40 2.62
C HIS A 301 30.82 -14.79 1.24
N GLY A 302 32.08 -14.66 0.83
CA GLY A 302 32.47 -14.21 -0.50
C GLY A 302 31.99 -15.23 -1.53
N GLY A 303 30.70 -15.19 -1.85
CA GLY A 303 30.04 -16.11 -2.74
C GLY A 303 29.83 -15.45 -4.08
N GLY A 304 30.81 -15.59 -4.97
CA GLY A 304 30.50 -15.70 -6.38
C GLY A 304 29.65 -16.95 -6.60
N VAL A 305 28.49 -16.76 -7.23
CA VAL A 305 27.85 -17.69 -8.15
C VAL A 305 27.27 -16.84 -9.28
#